data_AF-A0A924MMS1-F1
#
_entry.id   AF-A0A924MMS1-F1
#
_cell.length_a   1.000
_cell.length_b   1.000
_cell.length_c   1.000
_cell.angle_alpha   90.00
_cell.angle_beta   90.00
_cell.angle_gamma   90.00
#
_symmetry.space_group_name_H-M   'P 1'
#
loop_
_entity.id
_entity.type
_entity.pdbx_description
1 polymer ?
#
loop_
_entity_poly.entity_id
_entity_poly.type
_entity_poly.pdbx_seq_one_letter_code
_entity_poly.pdbx_strand_id
1 'polypeptide(L)'
;MAFFLSRLEERGASAEGWYGWYALGPGNDGCSRALVGAGGYFGPPGEDGTVEIGYSVLPEWQRQGYAGEIVGVLVAHACTFPTVARVIAHTSAENAPSIKVLMAAGFQAAGAGEDEGTLRFARPA
;
A
#
# COMPACT_ATOMS: atom_id res chain seq x y z
N MET A 1 4.81 -16.98 9.98
CA MET A 1 3.41 -17.07 9.48
C MET A 1 2.35 -16.90 10.57
N ALA A 2 2.71 -16.85 11.87
CA ALA A 2 1.72 -16.76 12.96
C ALA A 2 1.03 -15.39 13.08
N PHE A 3 1.69 -14.30 12.65
CA PHE A 3 1.16 -12.94 12.83
C PHE A 3 -0.18 -12.69 12.12
N PHE A 4 -0.28 -12.96 10.81
CA PHE A 4 -1.53 -12.68 10.08
C PHE A 4 -2.66 -13.60 10.53
N LEU A 5 -2.34 -14.86 10.86
CA LEU A 5 -3.30 -15.79 11.44
C LEU A 5 -3.82 -15.27 12.79
N SER A 6 -2.94 -14.82 13.69
CA SER A 6 -3.37 -14.29 14.98
C SER A 6 -4.22 -13.03 14.82
N ARG A 7 -3.92 -12.15 13.87
CA ARG A 7 -4.77 -10.99 13.57
C ARG A 7 -6.17 -11.38 13.10
N LEU A 8 -6.26 -12.39 12.25
CA LEU A 8 -7.55 -12.92 11.78
C LEU A 8 -8.32 -13.59 12.92
N GLU A 9 -7.65 -14.35 13.79
CA GLU A 9 -8.26 -14.98 14.96
C GLU A 9 -8.75 -13.96 16.00
N GLU A 10 -7.98 -12.89 16.22
CA GLU A 10 -8.31 -11.80 17.17
C GLU A 10 -9.47 -10.91 16.69
N ARG A 11 -9.48 -10.57 15.39
CA ARG A 11 -10.37 -9.53 14.83
C ARG A 11 -11.46 -10.06 13.91
N GLY A 12 -11.38 -11.32 13.49
CA GLY A 12 -12.33 -11.93 12.57
C GLY A 12 -12.45 -11.14 11.27
N ALA A 13 -13.69 -10.96 10.79
CA ALA A 13 -13.99 -10.28 9.54
C ALA A 13 -13.45 -8.84 9.46
N SER A 14 -13.22 -8.15 10.59
CA SER A 14 -12.68 -6.78 10.57
C SER A 14 -11.18 -6.72 10.25
N ALA A 15 -10.49 -7.86 10.17
CA ALA A 15 -9.10 -7.95 9.70
C ALA A 15 -9.00 -8.16 8.17
N GLU A 16 -10.10 -8.54 7.51
CA GLU A 16 -10.11 -8.81 6.08
C GLU A 16 -9.81 -7.53 5.28
N GLY A 17 -8.97 -7.66 4.25
CA GLY A 17 -8.57 -6.53 3.39
C GLY A 17 -7.45 -5.63 3.95
N TRP A 18 -7.08 -5.75 5.23
CA TRP A 18 -6.15 -4.81 5.89
C TRP A 18 -4.69 -5.28 6.01
N TYR A 19 -4.29 -6.31 5.26
CA TYR A 19 -2.93 -6.86 5.31
C TYR A 19 -2.35 -7.04 3.92
N GLY A 20 -1.76 -8.19 3.60
CA GLY A 20 -1.04 -8.42 2.36
C GLY A 20 -1.94 -8.62 1.14
N TRP A 21 -1.60 -7.95 0.05
CA TRP A 21 -2.20 -8.05 -1.27
C TRP A 21 -1.13 -8.45 -2.29
N TYR A 22 -1.47 -9.33 -3.23
CA TYR A 22 -0.60 -9.73 -4.33
C TYR A 22 -1.10 -9.14 -5.64
N ALA A 23 -0.23 -8.45 -6.37
CA ALA A 23 -0.51 -7.97 -7.72
C ALA A 23 -0.08 -9.02 -8.73
N LEU A 24 -1.04 -9.53 -9.50
CA LEU A 24 -0.81 -10.55 -10.52
C LEU A 24 -0.99 -9.95 -11.92
N GLY A 25 0.04 -10.09 -12.75
CA GLY A 25 0.03 -9.69 -14.15
C GLY A 25 -0.13 -10.88 -15.10
N PRO A 26 -0.22 -10.63 -16.42
CA PRO A 26 -0.16 -11.69 -17.41
C PRO A 26 1.21 -12.38 -17.40
N GLY A 27 1.21 -13.72 -17.47
CA GLY A 27 2.42 -14.50 -17.66
C GLY A 27 2.89 -14.54 -19.11
N ASN A 28 4.14 -14.96 -19.33
CA ASN A 28 4.79 -14.93 -20.65
C ASN A 28 4.13 -15.83 -21.70
N ASP A 29 3.39 -16.85 -21.27
CA ASP A 29 2.65 -17.78 -22.13
C ASP A 29 1.25 -17.27 -22.50
N GLY A 30 0.85 -16.09 -22.01
CA GLY A 30 -0.47 -15.49 -22.25
C GLY A 30 -1.62 -16.18 -21.51
N CYS A 31 -1.39 -17.31 -20.85
CA CYS A 31 -2.40 -18.13 -20.17
C CYS A 31 -2.22 -18.18 -18.65
N SER A 32 -1.00 -17.94 -18.17
CA SER A 32 -0.65 -17.93 -16.75
C SER A 32 -0.71 -16.53 -16.14
N ARG A 33 -0.61 -16.47 -14.81
CA ARG A 33 -0.43 -15.23 -14.04
C ARG A 33 0.98 -15.22 -13.46
N ALA A 34 1.64 -14.07 -13.55
CA ALA A 34 2.93 -13.83 -12.91
C ALA A 34 2.75 -12.90 -11.72
N LEU A 35 3.51 -13.12 -10.64
CA LEU A 35 3.62 -12.14 -9.57
C LEU A 35 4.32 -10.90 -10.13
N VAL A 36 3.69 -9.73 -9.99
CA VAL A 36 4.20 -8.44 -10.45
C VAL A 36 4.71 -7.63 -9.26
N GLY A 37 4.04 -7.75 -8.13
CA GLY A 37 4.35 -6.98 -6.94
C GLY A 37 3.47 -7.37 -5.77
N ALA A 38 3.65 -6.66 -4.67
CA ALA A 38 2.83 -6.79 -3.49
C ALA A 38 2.47 -5.41 -2.96
N GLY A 39 1.39 -5.36 -2.21
CA GLY A 39 0.98 -4.17 -1.48
C GLY A 39 0.20 -4.56 -0.27
N GLY A 40 -0.36 -3.57 0.40
CA GLY A 40 -1.23 -3.80 1.54
C GLY A 40 -1.17 -2.68 2.54
N TYR A 41 -1.68 -3.00 3.72
CA TYR A 41 -1.68 -2.10 4.86
C TYR A 41 -0.89 -2.70 6.01
N PHE A 42 -0.41 -1.83 6.89
CA PHE A 42 0.21 -2.24 8.15
C PHE A 42 -0.83 -2.71 9.18
N GLY A 43 -2.11 -2.50 8.90
CA GLY A 43 -3.25 -2.96 9.68
C GLY A 43 -4.52 -2.18 9.37
N PRO A 44 -5.62 -2.49 10.09
CA PRO A 44 -6.87 -1.72 10.01
C PRO A 44 -6.69 -0.28 10.52
N PRO A 45 -7.65 0.62 10.27
CA PRO A 45 -7.57 2.01 10.70
C PRO A 45 -7.33 2.15 12.20
N GLY A 46 -6.44 3.07 12.57
CA GLY A 46 -6.24 3.49 13.95
C GLY A 46 -7.43 4.29 14.49
N GLU A 47 -7.36 4.72 15.76
CA GLU A 47 -8.42 5.49 16.42
C GLU A 47 -8.70 6.84 15.73
N ASP A 48 -7.69 7.44 15.09
CA ASP A 48 -7.80 8.68 14.32
C ASP A 48 -8.25 8.45 12.87
N GLY A 49 -8.55 7.20 12.49
CA GLY A 49 -8.91 6.82 11.13
C GLY A 49 -7.73 6.82 10.15
N THR A 50 -6.48 6.90 10.62
CA THR A 50 -5.30 6.79 9.75
C THR A 50 -5.02 5.31 9.42
N VAL A 51 -4.75 5.04 8.14
CA VAL A 51 -4.18 3.77 7.66
C VAL A 51 -2.87 4.02 6.93
N GLU A 52 -1.92 3.10 7.06
CA GLU A 52 -0.66 3.15 6.33
C GLU A 52 -0.61 2.07 5.25
N ILE A 53 -0.19 2.46 4.04
CA ILE A 53 0.04 1.54 2.93
C ILE A 53 1.54 1.30 2.69
N GLY A 54 1.85 0.07 2.28
CA GLY A 54 3.15 -0.31 1.74
C GLY A 54 2.97 -0.99 0.39
N TYR A 55 3.95 -0.84 -0.51
CA TYR A 55 3.91 -1.49 -1.82
C TYR A 55 5.32 -1.70 -2.40
N SER A 56 5.43 -2.69 -3.27
CA SER A 56 6.64 -2.98 -4.02
C SER A 56 6.30 -3.62 -5.36
N VAL A 57 7.15 -3.39 -6.36
CA VAL A 57 7.04 -3.98 -7.70
C VAL A 57 8.36 -4.66 -8.01
N LEU A 58 8.28 -5.90 -8.47
CA LEU A 58 9.45 -6.69 -8.85
C LEU A 58 10.23 -5.99 -9.99
N PRO A 59 11.57 -6.00 -9.97
CA PRO A 59 12.40 -5.19 -10.87
C PRO A 59 12.03 -5.27 -12.36
N GLU A 60 11.70 -6.46 -12.85
CA GLU A 60 11.33 -6.73 -14.25
C GLU A 60 9.98 -6.10 -14.66
N TRP A 61 9.13 -5.76 -13.70
CA TRP A 61 7.82 -5.14 -13.92
C TRP A 61 7.80 -3.63 -13.62
N GLN A 62 8.93 -3.05 -13.19
CA GLN A 62 8.98 -1.62 -12.89
C GLN A 62 8.84 -0.75 -14.15
N ARG A 63 8.40 0.50 -13.95
CA ARG A 63 8.19 1.52 -15.00
C ARG A 63 7.10 1.18 -16.03
N GLN A 64 6.20 0.26 -15.70
CA GLN A 64 5.05 -0.11 -16.53
C GLN A 64 3.70 0.38 -15.95
N GLY A 65 3.72 1.17 -14.86
CA GLY A 65 2.51 1.71 -14.24
C GLY A 65 1.99 0.92 -13.03
N TYR A 66 2.43 -0.33 -12.82
CA TYR A 66 1.90 -1.20 -11.77
C TYR A 66 1.98 -0.64 -10.35
N ALA A 67 3.04 0.10 -10.00
CA ALA A 67 3.13 0.74 -8.68
C ALA A 67 1.98 1.73 -8.45
N GLY A 68 1.64 2.52 -9.47
CA GLY A 68 0.51 3.44 -9.43
C GLY A 68 -0.83 2.73 -9.34
N GLU A 69 -0.99 1.61 -10.05
CA GLU A 69 -2.20 0.78 -9.97
C GLU A 69 -2.38 0.16 -8.57
N ILE A 70 -1.31 -0.41 -8.01
CA ILE A 70 -1.34 -0.99 -6.65
C ILE A 70 -1.73 0.09 -5.63
N VAL A 71 -1.07 1.25 -5.65
CA VAL A 71 -1.40 2.37 -4.75
C VAL A 71 -2.85 2.84 -4.96
N GLY A 72 -3.28 2.97 -6.22
CA GLY A 72 -4.64 3.37 -6.56
C GLY A 72 -5.70 2.42 -5.99
N VAL A 73 -5.50 1.11 -6.14
CA VAL A 73 -6.39 0.08 -5.60
C VAL A 73 -6.43 0.12 -4.07
N LEU A 74 -5.27 0.24 -3.41
CA LEU A 74 -5.21 0.32 -1.95
C LEU A 74 -5.89 1.59 -1.42
N VAL A 75 -5.72 2.73 -2.08
CA VAL A 75 -6.43 3.94 -1.67
C VAL A 75 -7.93 3.78 -1.90
N ALA A 76 -8.35 3.31 -3.08
CA ALA A 76 -9.76 3.10 -3.38
C ALA A 76 -10.43 2.15 -2.39
N HIS A 77 -9.76 1.03 -2.05
CA HIS A 77 -10.24 0.10 -1.02
C HIS A 77 -10.37 0.79 0.34
N ALA A 78 -9.37 1.54 0.80
CA ALA A 78 -9.45 2.27 2.07
C ALA A 78 -10.63 3.26 2.12
N CYS A 79 -10.86 3.99 1.02
CA CYS A 79 -11.98 4.93 0.90
C CYS A 79 -13.37 4.27 0.94
N THR A 80 -13.47 2.95 0.81
CA THR A 80 -14.77 2.25 0.98
C THR A 80 -15.19 2.14 2.44
N PHE A 81 -14.29 2.40 3.39
CA PHE A 81 -14.57 2.31 4.82
C PHE A 81 -14.77 3.71 5.41
N PRO A 82 -15.96 4.01 5.99
CA PRO A 82 -16.26 5.33 6.55
C PRO A 82 -15.41 5.67 7.80
N THR A 83 -14.74 4.67 8.38
CA THR A 83 -13.83 4.85 9.53
C THR A 83 -12.44 5.33 9.09
N VAL A 84 -12.11 5.30 7.80
CA VAL A 84 -10.84 5.82 7.29
C VAL A 84 -10.98 7.31 7.05
N ALA A 85 -10.16 8.10 7.74
CA ALA A 85 -10.05 9.54 7.53
C ALA A 85 -8.87 9.92 6.63
N ARG A 86 -7.79 9.10 6.64
CA ARG A 86 -6.55 9.43 5.95
C ARG A 86 -5.74 8.19 5.61
N VAL A 87 -5.10 8.21 4.44
CA VAL A 87 -4.10 7.22 4.02
C VAL A 87 -2.72 7.86 4.09
N ILE A 88 -1.76 7.15 4.66
CA ILE A 88 -0.35 7.56 4.74
C ILE A 88 0.56 6.52 4.12
N ALA A 89 1.77 6.95 3.75
CA ALA A 89 2.85 6.07 3.31
C ALA A 89 4.19 6.66 3.73
N HIS A 90 5.13 5.79 4.08
CA HIS A 90 6.53 6.16 4.29
C HIS A 90 7.41 5.64 3.16
N THR A 91 8.41 6.43 2.78
CA THR A 91 9.43 5.98 1.82
C THR A 91 10.74 6.69 2.06
N SER A 92 11.87 6.07 1.70
CA SER A 92 13.18 6.72 1.77
C SER A 92 13.20 8.01 0.96
N ALA A 93 13.85 9.05 1.47
CA ALA A 93 14.06 10.31 0.77
C ALA A 93 14.81 10.14 -0.56
N GLU A 94 15.58 9.07 -0.70
CA GLU A 94 16.32 8.72 -1.93
C GLU A 94 15.47 7.93 -2.94
N ASN A 95 14.29 7.46 -2.55
CA ASN A 95 13.40 6.67 -3.40
C ASN A 95 12.54 7.56 -4.31
N ALA A 96 13.19 8.26 -5.24
CA ALA A 96 12.54 9.14 -6.22
C ALA A 96 11.38 8.46 -7.01
N PRO A 97 11.47 7.17 -7.40
CA PRO A 97 10.33 6.48 -8.04
C PRO A 97 9.08 6.41 -7.15
N SER A 98 9.23 5.99 -5.89
CA SER A 98 8.11 5.90 -4.93
C SER A 98 7.51 7.27 -4.64
N ILE A 99 8.36 8.29 -4.46
CA ILE A 99 7.92 9.68 -4.26
C ILE A 99 7.03 10.14 -5.42
N LYS A 100 7.46 9.89 -6.67
CA LYS A 100 6.66 10.24 -7.85
C LYS A 100 5.32 9.51 -7.91
N VAL A 101 5.29 8.22 -7.55
CA VAL A 101 4.06 7.43 -7.49
C VAL A 101 3.10 8.01 -6.45
N LEU A 102 3.57 8.29 -5.24
CA LEU A 102 2.76 8.85 -4.16
C LEU A 102 2.18 10.22 -4.55
N MET A 103 3.01 11.13 -5.09
CA MET A 103 2.54 12.43 -5.55
C MET A 103 1.51 12.31 -6.68
N ALA A 104 1.72 11.42 -7.65
CA ALA A 104 0.78 11.17 -8.73
C ALA A 104 -0.54 10.56 -8.23
N ALA A 105 -0.50 9.79 -7.15
CA ALA A 105 -1.67 9.23 -6.47
C ALA A 105 -2.37 10.24 -5.52
N GLY A 106 -1.97 11.52 -5.55
CA GLY A 106 -2.61 12.59 -4.79
C GLY A 106 -2.14 12.71 -3.33
N PHE A 107 -1.05 12.03 -2.95
CA PHE A 107 -0.42 12.26 -1.65
C PHE A 107 0.39 13.55 -1.65
N GLN A 108 0.42 14.17 -0.48
CA GLN A 108 1.21 15.36 -0.19
C GLN A 108 2.32 15.02 0.81
N ALA A 109 3.49 15.65 0.66
CA ALA A 109 4.56 15.52 1.64
C ALA A 109 4.09 16.07 3.00
N ALA A 110 4.26 15.27 4.05
CA ALA A 110 3.79 15.55 5.40
C ALA A 110 4.95 15.60 6.43
N GLY A 111 6.18 15.84 5.94
CA GLY A 111 7.39 15.96 6.75
C GLY A 111 8.28 14.71 6.72
N ALA A 112 9.19 14.63 7.68
CA ALA A 112 10.02 13.45 7.91
C ALA A 112 9.15 12.26 8.35
N GLY A 113 9.57 11.05 7.95
CA GLY A 113 9.01 9.82 8.48
C GLY A 113 9.58 9.46 9.86
N GLU A 114 9.12 8.35 10.42
CA GLU A 114 9.53 7.88 11.75
C GLU A 114 11.00 7.42 11.78
N ASP A 115 11.46 6.79 10.69
CA ASP A 115 12.83 6.33 10.54
C ASP A 115 13.73 7.41 9.92
N GLU A 116 14.99 7.44 10.35
CA GLU A 116 15.99 8.36 9.79
C GLU A 116 16.12 8.21 8.27
N GLY A 117 16.09 9.34 7.55
CA GLY A 117 16.19 9.35 6.09
C GLY A 117 14.88 8.99 5.35
N THR A 118 13.76 8.82 6.06
CA THR A 118 12.45 8.59 5.45
C THR A 118 11.59 9.86 5.38
N LEU A 119 10.67 9.87 4.43
CA LEU A 119 9.66 10.91 4.23
C LEU A 119 8.28 10.33 4.47
N ARG A 120 7.41 11.13 5.08
CA ARG A 120 6.00 10.82 5.27
C ARG A 120 5.17 11.49 4.19
N PHE A 121 4.26 10.73 3.60
CA PHE A 121 3.27 11.21 2.65
C PHE A 121 1.87 10.95 3.20
N ALA A 122 0.95 11.88 2.96
CA ALA A 122 -0.42 11.78 3.46
C ALA A 122 -1.44 12.23 2.40
N ARG A 123 -2.60 11.57 2.38
CA ARG A 123 -3.74 11.88 1.54
C ARG A 123 -5.04 11.70 2.35
N PRO A 124 -5.96 12.67 2.36
CA PRO A 124 -7.32 12.45 2.87
C PRO A 124 -8.02 11.32 2.11
N ALA A 125 -8.74 10.46 2.83
CA ALA A 125 -9.53 9.40 2.22
C ALA A 125 -10.77 9.95 1.52
#